data_AF-A0A2V7EK00-F1
#
_entry.id   AF-A0A2V7EK00-F1
#
_cell.length_a   1.000
_cell.length_b   1.000
_cell.length_c   1.000
_cell.angle_alpha   90.00
_cell.angle_beta   90.00
_cell.angle_gamma   90.00
#
_symmetry.space_group_name_H-M   'P 1'
#
loop_
_entity.id
_entity.type
_entity.pdbx_description
1 polymer ?
#
loop_
_entity_poly.entity_id
_entity_poly.type
_entity_poly.pdbx_seq_one_letter_code
_entity_poly.pdbx_strand_id
1 'polypeptide(L)'
;MPLELPHDRVIVLIRQSAFERSGLTRKAIDERYNLTDEEFRVEDGLIALGPLPSDDMLPELVEDLEASGLVYFDEFFELSGNWPDWLSLYARGLRDRGI
;
A
#
# COMPACT_ATOMS: atom_id res chain seq x y z
N MET A 1 0.51 13.81 6.86
CA MET A 1 -0.68 13.66 7.73
C MET A 1 -1.00 12.18 7.75
N PRO A 2 -1.50 11.56 8.84
CA PRO A 2 -1.85 10.16 8.76
C PRO A 2 -2.87 9.90 7.63
N LEU A 3 -2.66 8.82 6.88
CA LEU A 3 -3.57 8.35 5.83
C LEU A 3 -4.83 7.82 6.47
N GLU A 4 -5.97 8.40 6.12
CA GLU A 4 -7.27 7.78 6.36
C GLU A 4 -7.48 6.64 5.36
N LEU A 5 -7.77 5.44 5.87
CA LEU A 5 -7.92 4.22 5.09
C LEU A 5 -9.41 3.89 4.89
N PRO A 6 -9.87 3.67 3.64
CA PRO A 6 -11.24 3.22 3.38
C PRO A 6 -11.48 1.78 3.83
N HIS A 7 -12.74 1.48 4.17
CA HIS A 7 -13.19 0.28 4.88
C HIS A 7 -13.95 -0.72 3.99
N ASP A 8 -13.86 -0.56 2.68
CA ASP A 8 -14.68 -1.30 1.72
C ASP A 8 -13.90 -2.40 1.00
N ARG A 9 -12.58 -2.23 0.82
CA ARG A 9 -11.73 -3.16 0.07
C ARG A 9 -10.29 -3.21 0.57
N VAL A 10 -9.55 -4.19 0.06
CA VAL A 10 -8.14 -4.40 0.40
C VAL A 10 -7.29 -3.19 0.01
N ILE A 11 -6.39 -2.83 0.93
CA ILE A 11 -5.34 -1.82 0.72
C ILE A 11 -4.00 -2.47 1.00
N VAL A 12 -3.04 -2.33 0.10
CA VAL A 12 -1.66 -2.75 0.34
C VAL A 12 -0.87 -1.56 0.87
N LEU A 13 -0.29 -1.72 2.06
CA LEU A 13 0.54 -0.71 2.70
C LEU A 13 2.00 -1.06 2.50
N ILE A 14 2.79 -0.11 2.01
CA ILE A 14 4.20 -0.29 1.66
C ILE A 14 5.03 0.79 2.34
N ARG A 15 6.17 0.41 2.93
CA ARG A 15 7.17 1.39 3.39
C ARG A 15 7.70 2.16 2.18
N GLN A 16 7.58 3.50 2.20
CA GLN A 16 8.02 4.34 1.09
C GLN A 16 9.48 4.07 0.72
N SER A 17 10.36 3.91 1.71
CA SER A 17 11.77 3.65 1.46
C SER A 17 12.01 2.30 0.77
N ALA A 18 11.19 1.27 1.00
CA ALA A 18 11.31 -0.02 0.33
C ALA A 18 10.89 0.09 -1.14
N PHE A 19 9.78 0.77 -1.40
CA PHE A 19 9.33 1.06 -2.76
C PHE A 19 10.35 1.86 -3.57
N GLU A 20 11.01 2.85 -2.96
CA GLU A 20 12.06 3.64 -3.62
C GLU A 20 13.30 2.80 -3.96
N ARG A 21 13.63 1.81 -3.13
CA ARG A 21 14.79 0.92 -3.36
C ARG A 21 14.54 -0.18 -4.38
N SER A 22 13.29 -0.61 -4.56
CA SER A 22 12.95 -1.74 -5.43
C SER A 22 13.05 -1.44 -6.92
N GLY A 23 13.13 -0.15 -7.29
CA GLY A 23 13.13 0.28 -8.69
C GLY A 23 11.73 0.24 -9.34
N LEU A 24 10.69 -0.09 -8.57
CA LEU A 24 9.30 0.08 -9.00
C LEU A 24 9.01 1.56 -9.22
N THR A 25 8.13 1.83 -10.19
CA THR A 25 7.68 3.20 -10.46
C THR A 25 6.19 3.30 -10.24
N ARG A 26 5.74 4.45 -9.74
CA ARG A 26 4.32 4.79 -9.61
C ARG A 26 3.55 4.49 -10.90
N LYS A 27 4.08 4.96 -12.03
CA LYS A 27 3.48 4.79 -13.35
C LYS A 27 3.28 3.31 -13.72
N ALA A 28 4.27 2.46 -13.47
CA ALA A 28 4.17 1.03 -13.79
C ALA A 28 3.10 0.33 -12.94
N ILE A 29 2.98 0.69 -11.66
CA ILE A 29 1.94 0.18 -10.77
C ILE A 29 0.56 0.65 -11.23
N ASP A 30 0.40 1.95 -11.52
CA ASP A 30 -0.89 2.49 -12.00
C ASP A 30 -1.34 1.83 -13.30
N GLU A 31 -0.44 1.68 -14.28
CA GLU A 31 -0.76 1.06 -15.56
C GLU A 31 -1.16 -0.40 -15.43
N ARG A 32 -0.50 -1.14 -14.53
CA ARG A 32 -0.76 -2.58 -14.32
C ARG A 32 -2.00 -2.86 -13.50
N TYR A 33 -2.24 -2.06 -12.46
CA TYR A 33 -3.32 -2.27 -11.50
C TYR A 33 -4.50 -1.33 -11.70
N ASN A 34 -4.46 -0.46 -12.72
CA ASN A 34 -5.49 0.53 -13.03
C ASN A 34 -5.82 1.43 -11.83
N LEU A 35 -4.78 1.93 -11.15
CA LEU A 35 -4.90 2.83 -10.00
C LEU A 35 -4.89 4.30 -10.44
N THR A 36 -5.60 5.14 -9.72
CA THR A 36 -5.57 6.60 -9.87
C THR A 36 -4.81 7.26 -8.71
N ASP A 37 -4.72 8.58 -8.73
CA ASP A 37 -4.13 9.37 -7.64
C ASP A 37 -4.86 9.20 -6.31
N GLU A 38 -6.13 8.80 -6.32
CA GLU A 38 -6.89 8.51 -5.11
C GLU A 38 -6.54 7.13 -4.52
N GLU A 39 -6.22 6.14 -5.37
CA GLU A 39 -5.84 4.80 -4.92
C GLU A 39 -4.34 4.64 -4.65
N PHE A 40 -3.46 5.51 -5.15
CA PHE A 40 -2.06 5.48 -4.75
C PHE A 40 -1.71 6.77 -4.03
N ARG A 41 -1.62 6.65 -2.70
CA ARG A 41 -1.39 7.75 -1.78
C ARG A 41 -0.07 7.60 -1.05
N VAL A 42 0.64 8.70 -0.85
CA VAL A 42 1.94 8.73 -0.17
C VAL A 42 1.91 9.78 0.92
N GLU A 43 2.11 9.37 2.17
CA GLU A 43 2.13 10.27 3.32
C GLU A 43 3.02 9.73 4.44
N ASP A 44 3.79 10.63 5.07
CA ASP A 44 4.60 10.33 6.26
C ASP A 44 5.46 9.05 6.15
N GLY A 45 6.02 8.75 4.97
CA GLY A 45 6.88 7.59 4.75
C GLY A 45 6.14 6.27 4.47
N LEU A 46 4.83 6.34 4.25
CA LEU A 46 3.97 5.19 3.94
C LEU A 46 3.29 5.41 2.60
N ILE A 47 3.27 4.36 1.78
CA ILE A 47 2.50 4.29 0.56
C ILE A 47 1.29 3.39 0.83
N ALA A 48 0.11 3.84 0.42
CA ALA A 48 -1.10 3.02 0.36
C ALA A 48 -1.48 2.81 -1.10
N LEU A 49 -1.62 1.55 -1.50
CA LEU A 49 -2.16 1.11 -2.78
C LEU A 49 -3.56 0.56 -2.57
N GLY A 50 -4.53 1.17 -3.24
CA GLY A 50 -5.92 0.82 -3.17
C GLY A 50 -6.79 1.88 -2.51
N PRO A 51 -8.10 1.59 -2.41
CA PRO A 51 -8.70 0.26 -2.48
C PRO A 51 -8.52 -0.41 -3.86
N LEU A 52 -8.13 -1.70 -3.88
CA LEU A 52 -7.88 -2.39 -5.15
C LEU A 52 -9.17 -2.49 -5.99
N PRO A 53 -9.09 -2.42 -7.34
CA PRO A 53 -10.28 -2.56 -8.20
C PRO A 53 -10.98 -3.91 -8.06
N SER A 54 -10.24 -4.97 -7.73
CA SER A 54 -10.74 -6.31 -7.37
C SER A 54 -9.79 -7.00 -6.41
N ASP A 55 -10.32 -7.76 -5.45
CA ASP A 55 -9.52 -8.57 -4.51
C ASP A 55 -8.75 -9.69 -5.23
N ASP A 56 -9.20 -10.12 -6.41
CA ASP A 56 -8.50 -11.10 -7.25
C ASP A 56 -7.13 -10.60 -7.75
N MET A 57 -6.88 -9.28 -7.69
CA MET A 57 -5.59 -8.68 -8.09
C MET A 57 -4.56 -8.73 -6.95
N LEU A 58 -4.98 -9.03 -5.72
CA LEU A 58 -4.08 -9.05 -4.57
C LEU A 58 -2.95 -10.07 -4.73
N PRO A 59 -3.20 -11.34 -5.12
CA PRO A 59 -2.11 -12.31 -5.28
C PRO A 59 -1.05 -11.86 -6.29
N GLU A 60 -1.48 -11.31 -7.42
CA GLU A 60 -0.55 -10.81 -8.45
C GLU A 60 0.25 -9.60 -7.95
N LEU A 61 -0.38 -8.68 -7.20
CA LEU A 61 0.31 -7.55 -6.59
C LEU A 61 1.34 -8.00 -5.56
N VAL A 62 1.01 -8.97 -4.71
CA VAL A 62 1.96 -9.53 -3.74
C VAL A 62 3.15 -10.16 -4.48
N GLU A 63 2.91 -11.00 -5.48
CA GLU A 63 3.95 -11.66 -6.26
C GLU A 63 4.88 -10.65 -6.95
N ASP A 64 4.34 -9.59 -7.56
CA ASP A 64 5.14 -8.54 -8.20
C ASP A 64 6.03 -7.77 -7.22
N LEU A 65 5.49 -7.45 -6.03
CA LEU A 65 6.24 -6.74 -4.98
C LEU A 65 7.39 -7.61 -4.47
N GLU A 66 7.13 -8.90 -4.21
CA GLU A 66 8.17 -9.86 -3.81
C GLU A 66 9.21 -10.07 -4.93
N ALA A 67 8.78 -10.19 -6.18
CA ALA A 67 9.67 -10.29 -7.34
C ALA A 67 10.55 -9.05 -7.52
N SER A 68 10.07 -7.88 -7.06
CA SER A 68 10.82 -6.62 -7.04
C SER A 68 11.75 -6.50 -5.81
N GLY A 69 11.79 -7.53 -4.96
CA GLY A 69 12.68 -7.64 -3.81
C GLY A 69 12.12 -7.06 -2.52
N LEU A 70 10.83 -6.73 -2.45
CA LEU A 70 10.21 -6.34 -1.19
C LEU A 70 9.90 -7.57 -0.33
N VAL A 71 10.01 -7.43 0.98
CA VAL A 71 9.69 -8.51 1.93
C VAL A 71 8.29 -8.31 2.52
N TYR A 72 7.44 -9.31 2.35
CA TYR A 72 6.10 -9.34 2.94
C TYR A 72 6.17 -9.30 4.47
N PHE A 73 5.23 -8.60 5.11
CA PHE A 73 5.18 -8.14 6.51
C PHE A 73 6.28 -7.17 6.98
N ASP A 74 7.51 -7.28 6.48
CA ASP A 74 8.59 -6.38 6.91
C ASP A 74 8.52 -5.02 6.19
N GLU A 75 8.27 -5.04 4.88
CA GLU A 75 8.30 -3.88 4.01
C GLU A 75 6.95 -3.55 3.38
N PHE A 76 6.06 -4.53 3.24
CA PHE A 76 4.68 -4.32 2.83
C PHE A 76 3.75 -5.39 3.40
N PHE A 77 2.45 -5.09 3.47
CA PHE A 77 1.41 -6.06 3.81
C PHE A 77 0.04 -5.57 3.31
N GLU A 78 -0.91 -6.46 3.14
CA GLU A 78 -2.30 -6.14 2.86
C GLU A 78 -3.13 -5.93 4.12
N LEU A 79 -3.99 -4.93 4.08
CA LEU A 79 -5.02 -4.70 5.08
C LEU A 79 -6.38 -5.05 4.47
N SER A 80 -7.00 -6.09 5.01
CA SER A 80 -8.14 -6.84 4.42
C SER A 80 -9.45 -6.08 4.15
N GLY A 81 -9.51 -4.76 4.33
CA GLY A 81 -10.69 -3.92 4.06
C GLY A 81 -11.93 -4.15 4.96
N ASN A 82 -12.10 -5.31 5.57
CA ASN A 82 -13.39 -5.76 6.15
C ASN A 82 -13.69 -5.23 7.57
N TRP A 83 -13.63 -3.91 7.80
CA TRP A 83 -14.02 -3.32 9.08
C TRP A 83 -15.32 -2.49 9.00
N PRO A 84 -16.03 -2.29 10.12
CA PRO A 84 -17.30 -1.57 10.12
C PRO A 84 -17.18 -0.10 9.72
N ASP A 85 -18.23 0.45 9.11
CA ASP A 85 -18.33 1.85 8.64
C ASP A 85 -18.19 2.91 9.75
N TRP A 86 -18.52 2.56 10.99
CA TRP A 86 -18.34 3.41 12.16
C TRP A 86 -16.88 3.49 12.66
N LEU A 87 -15.97 2.69 12.11
CA LEU A 87 -14.55 2.68 12.47
C LEU A 87 -13.69 3.40 11.42
N SER A 88 -13.13 4.55 11.79
CA SER A 88 -12.08 5.21 11.00
C SER A 88 -10.70 4.68 11.39
N LEU A 89 -9.91 4.26 10.38
CA LEU A 89 -8.52 3.87 10.56
C LEU A 89 -7.58 4.90 9.96
N TYR A 90 -6.58 5.30 10.74
CA TYR A 90 -5.55 6.23 10.34
C TYR A 90 -4.18 5.55 10.43
N ALA A 91 -3.46 5.47 9.31
CA ALA A 91 -2.15 4.86 9.22
C ALA A 91 -1.05 5.90 8.94
N ARG A 92 0.15 5.65 9.44
CA ARG A 92 1.32 6.49 9.16
C ARG A 92 2.58 5.66 9.16
N GLY A 93 3.57 6.06 8.36
CA GLY A 93 4.91 5.53 8.49
C GLY A 93 5.48 5.92 9.85
N LEU A 94 6.09 4.95 10.53
CA LEU A 94 6.98 5.26 11.65
C LEU A 94 8.22 5.92 11.05
N ARG A 95 8.48 7.17 11.43
CA ARG A 95 9.79 7.77 11.20
C ARG A 95 10.79 6.92 11.98
N ASP A 96 11.91 6.56 11.36
CA ASP A 96 13.01 5.92 12.07
C ASP A 96 13.29 6.78 13.31
N ARG A 97 12.99 6.21 14.48
CA ARG A 97 13.50 6.76 15.73
C ARG A 97 14.98 6.43 15.69
N GLY A 98 15.77 7.34 15.12
CA GLY A 98 17.22 7.27 15.20
C GLY A 98 17.59 6.93 16.64
N ILE A 99 18.16 5.75 16.83
CA ILE A 99 18.77 5.32 18.09
C ILE A 99 20.21 5.83 18.05
#